data_AF-A0A653P9M6-F1
#
_entry.id   AF-A0A653P9M6-F1
#
_cell.length_a   1.000
_cell.length_b   1.000
_cell.length_c   1.000
_cell.angle_alpha   90.00
_cell.angle_beta   90.00
_cell.angle_gamma   90.00
#
_symmetry.space_group_name_H-M   'P 1'
#
loop_
_entity.id
_entity.type
_entity.pdbx_description
1 polymer ?
#
loop_
_entity_poly.entity_id
_entity_poly.type
_entity_poly.pdbx_seq_one_letter_code
_entity_poly.pdbx_strand_id
1 'polypeptide(L)'
;MLTVHHLNHSRSQRVLWMLEELGVPYEIERYARDPQTMLAPPALRAVHPLGKSPVVTDGEMTIAESGAIIDYLVERYGEGRFAPPHGASAERVRYNYWMHYAEGSAMPPLLLKLVASRIGKAKMPFFAKPIARRIGETLQRSFIDPQLKLHFGFIESELARTPWFAGETFSAADVQMSFPLEAGS
;
A
#
# COMPACT_ATOMS: atom_id res chain seq x y z
N MET A 1 -6.17 -13.46 -19.58
CA MET A 1 -7.13 -13.42 -18.46
C MET A 1 -6.40 -12.81 -17.30
N LEU A 2 -7.00 -11.83 -16.63
CA LEU A 2 -6.36 -11.12 -15.52
C LEU A 2 -6.62 -11.87 -14.22
N THR A 3 -5.58 -12.14 -13.45
CA THR A 3 -5.66 -12.80 -12.14
C THR A 3 -4.97 -11.96 -11.07
N VAL A 4 -5.67 -11.69 -9.98
CA VAL A 4 -5.12 -11.02 -8.80
C VAL A 4 -4.68 -12.07 -7.78
N HIS A 5 -3.38 -12.10 -7.47
CA HIS A 5 -2.82 -12.97 -6.43
C HIS A 5 -2.97 -12.28 -5.05
N HIS A 6 -4.14 -12.48 -4.45
CA HIS A 6 -4.59 -11.79 -3.24
C HIS A 6 -4.12 -12.48 -1.96
N LEU A 7 -3.28 -11.80 -1.17
CA LEU A 7 -2.93 -12.22 0.19
C LEU A 7 -3.77 -11.44 1.22
N ASN A 8 -4.29 -12.11 2.26
CA ASN A 8 -4.99 -11.42 3.34
C ASN A 8 -4.09 -10.41 4.08
N HIS A 9 -4.67 -9.28 4.52
CA HIS A 9 -3.95 -8.14 5.12
C HIS A 9 -2.76 -7.69 4.24
N SER A 10 -3.06 -7.32 2.99
CA SER A 10 -2.06 -6.84 2.05
C SER A 10 -2.61 -5.74 1.15
N ARG A 11 -1.71 -5.10 0.41
CA ARG A 11 -2.02 -3.98 -0.50
C ARG A 11 -2.80 -4.40 -1.74
N SER A 12 -3.09 -5.69 -1.92
CA SER A 12 -3.92 -6.18 -3.04
C SER A 12 -5.35 -5.66 -3.00
N GLN A 13 -5.84 -5.17 -1.86
CA GLN A 13 -7.13 -4.48 -1.76
C GLN A 13 -7.22 -3.28 -2.71
N ARG A 14 -6.13 -2.51 -2.87
CA ARG A 14 -6.07 -1.40 -3.82
C ARG A 14 -6.26 -1.85 -5.27
N VAL A 15 -5.66 -2.99 -5.63
CA VAL A 15 -5.75 -3.56 -6.98
C VAL A 15 -7.16 -4.05 -7.26
N LEU A 16 -7.77 -4.74 -6.29
CA LEU A 16 -9.17 -5.17 -6.39
C LEU A 16 -10.08 -3.96 -6.58
N TRP A 17 -9.94 -2.91 -5.75
CA TRP A 17 -10.74 -1.69 -5.91
C TRP A 17 -10.53 -1.04 -7.29
N MET A 18 -9.29 -0.89 -7.75
CA MET A 18 -9.04 -0.32 -9.08
C MET A 18 -9.72 -1.11 -10.20
N LEU A 19 -9.72 -2.45 -10.14
CA LEU A 19 -10.37 -3.30 -11.13
C LEU A 19 -11.90 -3.12 -11.13
N GLU A 20 -12.52 -2.95 -9.95
CA GLU A 20 -13.95 -2.65 -9.85
C GLU A 20 -14.29 -1.29 -10.50
N GLU A 21 -13.49 -0.24 -10.24
CA GLU A 21 -13.69 1.09 -10.86
C GLU A 21 -13.52 1.06 -12.40
N LEU A 22 -12.60 0.21 -12.88
CA LEU A 22 -12.37 0.03 -14.31
C LEU A 22 -13.46 -0.81 -14.99
N GLY A 23 -14.19 -1.63 -14.23
CA GLY A 23 -15.16 -2.59 -14.77
C GLY A 23 -14.52 -3.75 -15.54
N VAL A 24 -13.27 -4.11 -15.19
CA VAL A 24 -12.51 -5.16 -15.87
C VAL A 24 -12.81 -6.51 -15.21
N PRO A 25 -13.16 -7.56 -15.97
CA PRO A 25 -13.33 -8.90 -15.41
C PRO A 25 -11.98 -9.49 -14.99
N TYR A 26 -11.92 -10.10 -13.81
CA TYR A 26 -10.72 -10.71 -13.25
C TYR A 26 -11.03 -11.92 -12.37
N GLU A 27 -10.03 -12.78 -12.20
CA GLU A 27 -10.06 -13.89 -11.26
C GLU A 27 -9.25 -13.55 -10.00
N ILE A 28 -9.61 -14.16 -8.86
CA ILE A 28 -8.88 -14.00 -7.60
C ILE A 28 -8.28 -15.33 -7.18
N GLU A 29 -6.96 -15.41 -7.16
CA GLU A 29 -6.25 -16.49 -6.47
C GLU A 29 -5.93 -16.05 -5.04
N ARG A 30 -6.53 -16.73 -4.05
CA ARG A 30 -6.45 -16.34 -2.64
C ARG A 30 -5.34 -17.08 -1.91
N TYR A 31 -4.55 -16.33 -1.16
CA TYR A 31 -3.50 -16.81 -0.28
C TYR A 31 -3.77 -16.36 1.15
N ALA A 32 -3.47 -17.24 2.11
CA ALA A 32 -3.55 -16.94 3.54
C ALA A 32 -2.14 -16.87 4.13
N ARG A 33 -1.90 -15.86 4.96
CA ARG A 33 -0.72 -15.76 5.81
C ARG A 33 -0.71 -16.87 6.84
N ASP A 34 0.48 -17.36 7.15
CA ASP A 34 0.69 -18.30 8.25
C ASP A 34 0.21 -17.66 9.58
N PRO A 35 -0.69 -18.31 10.35
CA PRO A 35 -1.29 -17.71 11.55
C PRO A 35 -0.29 -17.40 12.67
N GLN A 36 0.89 -18.02 12.69
CA GLN A 36 1.88 -17.83 13.76
C GLN A 36 2.89 -16.75 13.40
N THR A 37 3.34 -16.73 12.15
CA THR A 37 4.43 -15.87 11.66
C THR A 37 3.92 -14.65 10.90
N MET A 38 2.66 -14.69 10.42
CA MET A 38 2.05 -13.73 9.50
C MET A 38 2.80 -13.59 8.17
N LEU A 39 3.62 -14.57 7.79
CA LEU A 39 4.34 -14.59 6.52
C LEU A 39 3.46 -15.15 5.39
N ALA A 40 3.78 -14.76 4.15
CA ALA A 40 3.12 -15.29 2.97
C ALA A 40 3.50 -16.77 2.74
N PRO A 41 2.60 -17.58 2.16
CA PRO A 41 2.88 -18.98 1.89
C PRO A 41 3.90 -19.14 0.74
N PRO A 42 4.67 -20.25 0.69
CA PRO A 42 5.62 -20.51 -0.38
C PRO A 42 5.02 -20.47 -1.79
N ALA A 43 3.73 -20.81 -1.94
CA ALA A 43 3.02 -20.76 -3.22
C ALA A 43 3.08 -19.36 -3.88
N LEU A 44 3.07 -18.28 -3.09
CA LEU A 44 3.17 -16.92 -3.64
C LEU A 44 4.57 -16.62 -4.23
N ARG A 45 5.62 -17.33 -3.78
CA ARG A 45 6.96 -17.23 -4.38
C ARG A 45 7.03 -17.88 -5.75
N ALA A 46 6.17 -18.86 -6.03
CA ALA A 46 6.08 -19.48 -7.34
C ALA A 46 5.50 -18.51 -8.40
N VAL A 47 4.73 -17.52 -7.96
CA VAL A 47 4.21 -16.44 -8.82
C VAL A 47 5.27 -15.36 -9.02
N HIS A 48 5.85 -14.84 -7.94
CA HIS A 48 6.89 -13.81 -8.01
C HIS A 48 8.00 -14.07 -6.96
N PRO A 49 9.30 -14.00 -7.31
CA PRO A 49 10.40 -14.44 -6.43
C PRO A 49 10.42 -13.85 -5.02
N LEU A 50 9.93 -12.61 -4.85
CA LEU A 50 9.87 -11.96 -3.52
C LEU A 50 8.78 -12.55 -2.60
N GLY A 51 7.80 -13.28 -3.14
CA GLY A 51 6.67 -13.84 -2.39
C GLY A 51 5.88 -12.78 -1.63
N LYS A 52 5.67 -11.62 -2.26
CA LYS A 52 4.91 -10.49 -1.70
C LYS A 52 3.63 -10.29 -2.51
N SER A 53 2.67 -9.60 -1.91
CA SER A 53 1.42 -9.19 -2.55
C SER A 53 1.34 -7.66 -2.44
N PRO A 54 0.85 -6.94 -3.46
CA PRO A 54 0.12 -7.45 -4.63
C PRO A 54 1.03 -7.96 -5.76
N VAL A 55 0.49 -8.92 -6.50
CA VAL A 55 0.99 -9.38 -7.81
C VAL A 55 -0.23 -9.66 -8.68
N VAL A 56 -0.17 -9.29 -9.95
CA VAL A 56 -1.18 -9.60 -10.96
C VAL A 56 -0.53 -10.36 -12.10
N THR A 57 -1.25 -11.32 -12.66
CA THR A 57 -0.92 -11.91 -13.97
C THR A 57 -1.95 -11.47 -14.99
N ASP A 58 -1.50 -11.04 -16.17
CA ASP A 58 -2.37 -10.78 -17.33
C ASP A 58 -1.76 -11.38 -18.59
N GLY A 59 -2.32 -12.52 -19.02
CA GLY A 59 -1.70 -13.33 -20.07
C GLY A 59 -0.37 -13.90 -19.58
N GLU A 60 0.71 -13.59 -20.28
CA GLU A 60 2.07 -14.05 -19.94
C GLU A 60 2.81 -13.07 -19.01
N MET A 61 2.27 -11.88 -18.77
CA MET A 61 2.92 -10.86 -17.94
C MET A 61 2.62 -11.10 -16.46
N THR A 62 3.67 -11.05 -15.64
CA THR A 62 3.56 -11.01 -14.17
C THR A 62 4.04 -9.67 -13.68
N ILE A 63 3.17 -8.91 -13.02
CA ILE A 63 3.42 -7.54 -12.60
C ILE A 63 3.34 -7.48 -11.07
N ALA A 64 4.42 -7.00 -10.45
CA ALA A 64 4.51 -6.73 -9.02
C ALA A 64 4.58 -5.21 -8.78
N GLU A 65 4.50 -4.81 -7.51
CA GLU A 65 4.41 -3.42 -7.04
C GLU A 65 3.04 -2.76 -7.27
N SER A 66 2.39 -2.34 -6.18
CA SER A 66 1.02 -1.78 -6.24
C SER A 66 0.87 -0.58 -7.17
N GLY A 67 1.82 0.36 -7.14
CA GLY A 67 1.80 1.53 -8.02
C GLY A 67 1.93 1.13 -9.50
N ALA A 68 2.90 0.26 -9.81
CA ALA A 68 3.12 -0.22 -11.17
C ALA A 68 1.93 -1.04 -11.71
N ILE A 69 1.31 -1.86 -10.86
CA ILE A 69 0.09 -2.59 -11.21
C ILE A 69 -1.03 -1.60 -11.53
N ILE A 70 -1.28 -0.60 -10.68
CA ILE A 70 -2.35 0.39 -10.90
C ILE A 70 -2.08 1.22 -12.16
N ASP A 71 -0.86 1.69 -12.38
CA ASP A 71 -0.48 2.40 -13.60
C ASP A 71 -0.76 1.54 -14.85
N TYR A 72 -0.33 0.28 -14.84
CA TYR A 72 -0.60 -0.68 -15.92
C TYR A 72 -2.10 -0.85 -16.18
N LEU A 73 -2.90 -1.02 -15.13
CA LEU A 73 -4.34 -1.21 -15.25
C LEU A 73 -5.02 0.02 -15.86
N VAL A 74 -4.63 1.22 -15.41
CA VAL A 74 -5.17 2.47 -15.94
C VAL A 74 -4.75 2.70 -17.39
N GLU A 75 -3.48 2.46 -17.72
CA GLU A 75 -2.99 2.61 -19.10
C GLU A 75 -3.65 1.61 -20.07
N ARG A 76 -3.84 0.36 -19.64
CA ARG A 76 -4.38 -0.70 -20.49
C ARG A 76 -5.90 -0.70 -20.60
N TYR A 77 -6.60 -0.42 -19.51
CA TYR A 77 -8.06 -0.59 -19.40
C TYR A 77 -8.81 0.70 -19.06
N GLY A 78 -8.11 1.79 -18.74
CA GLY A 78 -8.74 3.04 -18.29
C GLY A 78 -9.41 3.83 -19.40
N GLU A 79 -9.00 3.64 -20.67
CA GLU A 79 -9.51 4.41 -21.82
C GLU A 79 -9.43 5.94 -21.60
N GLY A 80 -8.34 6.39 -20.96
CA GLY A 80 -8.13 7.80 -20.60
C GLY A 80 -8.82 8.26 -19.32
N ARG A 81 -9.47 7.36 -18.58
CA ARG A 81 -10.03 7.63 -17.24
C ARG A 81 -9.00 7.38 -16.13
N PHE A 82 -9.27 7.89 -14.94
CA PHE A 82 -8.53 7.65 -13.68
C PHE A 82 -7.06 8.13 -13.62
N ALA A 83 -6.52 8.71 -14.68
CA ALA A 83 -5.26 9.45 -14.63
C ALA A 83 -5.28 10.65 -15.59
N PRO A 84 -4.64 11.78 -15.25
CA PRO A 84 -4.42 12.85 -16.20
C PRO A 84 -3.56 12.36 -17.39
N PRO A 85 -3.69 12.99 -18.58
CA PRO A 85 -2.85 12.67 -19.72
C PRO A 85 -1.36 12.72 -19.40
N HIS A 86 -0.58 11.88 -20.07
CA HIS A 86 0.88 11.89 -19.94
C HIS A 86 1.47 13.25 -20.33
N GLY A 87 2.60 13.59 -19.70
CA GLY A 87 3.29 14.86 -19.91
C GLY A 87 3.71 15.47 -18.58
N ALA A 88 3.95 16.78 -18.61
CA ALA A 88 4.43 17.55 -17.47
C ALA A 88 3.42 18.62 -17.01
N SER A 89 2.12 18.39 -17.23
CA SER A 89 1.08 19.27 -16.67
C SER A 89 1.10 19.23 -15.14
N ALA A 90 0.67 20.31 -14.49
CA ALA A 90 0.63 20.39 -13.04
C ALA A 90 -0.21 19.25 -12.42
N GLU A 91 -1.34 18.91 -13.05
CA GLU A 91 -2.20 17.80 -12.64
C GLU A 91 -1.49 16.45 -12.75
N ARG A 92 -0.78 16.18 -13.85
CA ARG A 92 -0.04 14.92 -14.01
C ARG A 92 1.10 14.81 -13.01
N VAL A 93 1.81 15.90 -12.75
CA VAL A 93 2.88 15.93 -11.73
C VAL A 93 2.30 15.64 -10.34
N ARG A 94 1.16 16.24 -9.99
CA ARG A 94 0.47 16.00 -8.71
C ARG A 94 -0.03 14.56 -8.60
N TYR A 95 -0.64 14.01 -9.65
CA TYR A 95 -1.05 12.61 -9.72
C TYR A 95 0.13 11.66 -9.47
N ASN A 96 1.23 11.84 -10.22
CA ASN A 96 2.43 11.01 -10.07
C ASN A 96 3.01 11.14 -8.65
N TYR A 97 3.03 12.35 -8.08
CA TYR A 97 3.49 12.56 -6.70
C TYR A 97 2.75 11.66 -5.72
N TRP A 98 1.42 11.63 -5.76
CA TRP A 98 0.63 10.81 -4.83
C TRP A 98 0.73 9.31 -5.10
N MET A 99 0.83 8.91 -6.37
CA MET A 99 1.09 7.51 -6.75
C MET A 99 2.39 6.98 -6.10
N HIS A 100 3.44 7.79 -6.10
CA HIS A 100 4.73 7.45 -5.47
C HIS A 100 4.75 7.67 -3.95
N TYR A 101 4.11 8.74 -3.46
CA TYR A 101 4.11 9.13 -2.05
C TYR A 101 3.54 8.03 -1.16
N ALA A 102 2.50 7.31 -1.63
CA ALA A 102 1.87 6.23 -0.88
C ALA A 102 2.88 5.21 -0.34
N GLU A 103 3.77 4.67 -1.20
CA GLU A 103 4.79 3.71 -0.78
C GLU A 103 6.11 4.37 -0.38
N GLY A 104 6.50 5.45 -1.06
CA GLY A 104 7.80 6.10 -0.86
C GLY A 104 7.88 6.95 0.41
N SER A 105 6.75 7.41 0.95
CA SER A 105 6.73 8.38 2.06
C SER A 105 5.71 8.03 3.15
N ALA A 106 4.49 7.65 2.81
CA ALA A 106 3.46 7.35 3.81
C ALA A 106 3.65 5.98 4.50
N MET A 107 4.03 4.95 3.75
CA MET A 107 4.21 3.59 4.29
C MET A 107 5.43 3.38 5.21
N PRO A 108 6.60 4.03 5.03
CA PRO A 108 7.76 3.83 5.91
C PRO A 108 7.49 4.03 7.42
N PRO A 109 6.88 5.14 7.90
CA PRO A 109 6.57 5.29 9.33
C PRO A 109 5.53 4.26 9.82
N LEU A 110 4.59 3.84 8.97
CA LEU A 110 3.61 2.78 9.30
C LEU A 110 4.28 1.41 9.44
N LEU A 111 5.26 1.10 8.59
CA LEU A 111 6.06 -0.11 8.72
C LEU A 111 6.89 -0.09 10.01
N LEU A 112 7.49 1.05 10.35
CA LEU A 112 8.20 1.21 11.62
C LEU A 112 7.28 1.03 12.83
N LYS A 113 6.06 1.60 12.80
CA LYS A 113 5.03 1.36 13.83
C LYS A 113 4.74 -0.13 14.00
N LEU A 114 4.55 -0.85 12.88
CA LEU A 114 4.32 -2.30 12.90
C LEU A 114 5.50 -3.04 13.55
N VAL A 115 6.74 -2.72 13.17
CA VAL A 115 7.95 -3.34 13.73
C VAL A 115 8.08 -3.03 15.23
N ALA A 116 7.94 -1.78 15.64
CA ALA A 116 8.02 -1.36 17.04
C ALA A 116 6.99 -2.08 17.91
N SER A 117 5.75 -2.24 17.41
CA SER A 117 4.67 -2.96 18.11
C SER A 117 4.98 -4.44 18.34
N ARG A 118 5.87 -5.05 17.54
CA ARG A 118 6.28 -6.46 17.66
C ARG A 118 7.43 -6.64 18.66
N ILE A 119 8.26 -5.62 18.90
CA ILE A 119 9.42 -5.73 19.81
C ILE A 119 8.99 -6.22 21.20
N GLY A 120 7.98 -5.60 21.81
CA GLY A 120 7.49 -5.99 23.13
C GLY A 120 6.72 -7.31 23.19
N LYS A 121 6.35 -7.87 22.02
CA LYS A 121 5.59 -9.13 21.88
C LYS A 121 6.48 -10.31 21.48
N ALA A 122 7.75 -10.07 21.12
CA ALA A 122 8.67 -11.12 20.74
C ALA A 122 8.94 -12.08 21.91
N LYS A 123 9.17 -13.36 21.58
CA LYS A 123 9.51 -14.39 22.57
C LYS A 123 10.88 -14.07 23.17
N MET A 124 10.93 -13.79 24.47
CA MET A 124 12.16 -13.48 25.21
C MET A 124 12.02 -13.79 26.70
N PRO A 125 13.14 -13.95 27.44
CA PRO A 125 13.10 -14.17 28.88
C PRO A 125 12.38 -13.04 29.64
N PHE A 126 11.73 -13.38 30.76
CA PHE A 126 10.90 -12.43 31.51
C PHE A 126 11.66 -11.18 31.97
N PHE A 127 12.96 -11.30 32.25
CA PHE A 127 13.81 -10.18 32.69
C PHE A 127 14.17 -9.20 31.57
N ALA A 128 14.24 -9.67 30.32
CA ALA A 128 14.54 -8.82 29.16
C ALA A 128 13.29 -8.10 28.63
N LYS A 129 12.11 -8.70 28.82
CA LYS A 129 10.83 -8.20 28.30
C LYS A 129 10.48 -6.77 28.71
N PRO A 130 10.66 -6.32 29.97
CA PRO A 130 10.41 -4.93 30.37
C PRO A 130 11.28 -3.93 29.61
N ILE A 131 12.56 -4.27 29.42
CA ILE A 131 13.53 -3.40 28.72
C ILE A 131 13.16 -3.28 27.24
N ALA A 132 12.90 -4.41 26.57
CA ALA A 132 12.49 -4.43 25.17
C ALA A 132 11.19 -3.64 24.94
N ARG A 133 10.20 -3.80 25.84
CA ARG A 133 8.96 -3.02 25.79
C ARG A 133 9.22 -1.52 25.90
N ARG A 134 10.08 -1.10 26.84
CA ARG A 134 10.45 0.32 27.01
C ARG A 134 11.15 0.89 25.78
N ILE A 135 12.03 0.13 25.13
CA ILE A 135 12.69 0.53 23.87
C ILE A 135 11.64 0.72 22.78
N GLY A 136 10.73 -0.25 22.59
CA GLY A 136 9.66 -0.16 21.61
C GLY A 136 8.73 1.04 21.85
N GLU A 137 8.31 1.27 23.09
CA GLU A 137 7.47 2.42 23.47
C GLU A 137 8.20 3.76 23.28
N THR A 138 9.51 3.81 23.58
CA THR A 138 10.31 5.03 23.37
C THR A 138 10.48 5.32 21.89
N LEU A 139 10.81 4.31 21.07
CA LEU A 139 10.90 4.45 19.62
C LEU A 139 9.56 4.91 19.02
N GLN A 140 8.46 4.32 19.49
CA GLN A 140 7.12 4.72 19.07
C GLN A 140 6.86 6.20 19.36
N ARG A 141 7.02 6.63 20.62
CA ARG A 141 6.66 7.99 21.05
C ARG A 141 7.62 9.08 20.55
N SER A 142 8.92 8.81 20.54
CA SER A 142 9.94 9.82 20.25
C SER A 142 10.23 10.01 18.77
N PHE A 143 9.97 8.99 17.94
CA PHE A 143 10.30 9.01 16.52
C PHE A 143 9.09 8.73 15.63
N ILE A 144 8.37 7.63 15.87
CA ILE A 144 7.32 7.16 14.95
C ILE A 144 6.06 8.04 15.02
N ASP A 145 5.54 8.32 16.21
CA ASP A 145 4.31 9.11 16.39
C ASP A 145 4.44 10.54 15.82
N PRO A 146 5.55 11.28 16.02
CA PRO A 146 5.76 12.57 15.36
C PRO A 146 5.75 12.48 13.83
N GLN A 147 6.39 11.46 13.24
CA GLN A 147 6.40 11.25 11.79
C GLN A 147 4.99 10.94 11.27
N LEU A 148 4.25 10.06 11.94
CA LEU A 148 2.85 9.80 11.57
C LEU A 148 2.01 11.06 11.64
N LYS A 149 2.11 11.85 12.72
CA LYS A 149 1.40 13.13 12.85
C LYS A 149 1.77 14.09 11.71
N LEU A 150 3.05 14.16 11.33
CA LEU A 150 3.50 14.98 10.21
C LEU A 150 2.87 14.54 8.89
N HIS A 151 2.96 13.25 8.56
CA HIS A 151 2.43 12.71 7.31
C HIS A 151 0.90 12.82 7.22
N PHE A 152 0.17 12.49 8.28
CA PHE A 152 -1.29 12.63 8.31
C PHE A 152 -1.73 14.09 8.31
N GLY A 153 -0.99 14.98 8.98
CA GLY A 153 -1.25 16.42 8.91
C GLY A 153 -1.04 16.99 7.51
N PHE A 154 -0.02 16.53 6.79
CA PHE A 154 0.21 16.92 5.40
C PHE A 154 -0.91 16.41 4.48
N ILE A 155 -1.27 15.13 4.58
CA ILE A 155 -2.39 14.53 3.83
C ILE A 155 -3.69 15.31 4.06
N GLU A 156 -4.03 15.57 5.33
CA GLU A 156 -5.23 16.35 5.71
C GLU A 156 -5.20 17.75 5.09
N SER A 157 -4.06 18.44 5.16
CA SER A 157 -3.92 19.79 4.59
C SER A 157 -4.09 19.82 3.07
N GLU A 158 -3.74 18.74 2.38
CA GLU A 158 -3.89 18.63 0.94
C GLU A 158 -5.32 18.30 0.54
N LEU A 159 -5.99 17.39 1.27
CA LEU A 159 -7.41 17.06 1.05
C LEU A 159 -8.37 18.18 1.50
N ALA A 160 -7.93 19.08 2.38
CA ALA A 160 -8.68 20.28 2.71
C ALA A 160 -8.71 21.31 1.56
N ARG A 161 -7.79 21.19 0.59
CA ARG A 161 -7.66 22.12 -0.55
C ARG A 161 -8.36 21.61 -1.80
N THR A 162 -8.29 20.30 -2.05
CA THR A 162 -8.93 19.65 -3.20
C THR A 162 -9.64 18.38 -2.73
N PRO A 163 -10.82 18.04 -3.28
CA PRO A 163 -11.61 16.91 -2.81
C PRO A 163 -10.91 15.56 -3.01
N TRP A 164 -9.97 15.48 -3.96
CA TRP A 164 -9.17 14.29 -4.26
C TRP A 164 -7.67 14.63 -4.29
N PHE A 165 -6.82 13.61 -4.17
CA PHE A 165 -5.37 13.80 -4.09
C PHE A 165 -4.80 14.44 -5.36
N ALA A 166 -5.28 14.04 -6.53
CA ALA A 166 -4.81 14.55 -7.83
C ALA A 166 -5.52 15.83 -8.30
N GLY A 167 -6.56 16.30 -7.59
CA GLY A 167 -7.31 17.52 -7.97
C GLY A 167 -8.81 17.39 -7.68
N GLU A 168 -9.63 17.89 -8.61
CA GLU A 168 -11.10 17.95 -8.47
C GLU A 168 -11.81 16.62 -8.73
N THR A 169 -11.14 15.67 -9.36
CA THR A 169 -11.74 14.39 -9.78
C THR A 169 -11.00 13.20 -9.17
N PHE A 170 -11.76 12.17 -8.81
CA PHE A 170 -11.22 10.88 -8.38
C PHE A 170 -10.29 10.27 -9.43
N SER A 171 -9.22 9.65 -8.96
CA SER A 171 -8.15 9.07 -9.78
C SER A 171 -7.53 7.84 -9.12
N ALA A 172 -6.66 7.15 -9.86
CA ALA A 172 -5.85 6.05 -9.34
C ALA A 172 -4.93 6.47 -8.17
N ALA A 173 -4.58 7.76 -8.04
CA ALA A 173 -3.83 8.26 -6.90
C ALA A 173 -4.61 8.09 -5.58
N ASP A 174 -5.93 8.24 -5.63
CA ASP A 174 -6.82 8.06 -4.48
C ASP A 174 -6.91 6.60 -4.07
N VAL A 175 -7.03 5.70 -5.06
CA VAL A 175 -6.96 4.24 -4.83
C VAL A 175 -5.61 3.84 -4.25
N GLN A 176 -4.52 4.42 -4.76
CA GLN A 176 -3.17 4.12 -4.27
C GLN A 176 -2.95 4.64 -2.84
N MET A 177 -3.53 5.79 -2.50
CA MET A 177 -3.49 6.39 -1.16
C MET A 177 -4.45 5.77 -0.15
N SER A 178 -5.33 4.84 -0.54
CA SER A 178 -6.29 4.22 0.38
C SER A 178 -5.63 3.42 1.50
N PHE A 179 -4.74 2.49 1.18
CA PHE A 179 -4.16 1.59 2.18
C PHE A 179 -3.27 2.28 3.24
N PRO A 180 -2.44 3.31 2.96
CA PRO A 180 -1.74 4.01 4.03
C PRO A 180 -2.72 4.70 5.00
N LEU A 181 -3.89 5.14 4.52
CA LEU A 181 -4.96 5.69 5.38
C LEU A 181 -5.60 4.58 6.23
N GLU A 182 -5.96 3.44 5.62
CA GLU A 182 -6.52 2.29 6.34
C GLU A 182 -5.54 1.68 7.36
N ALA A 183 -4.25 1.61 7.02
CA ALA A 183 -3.21 1.13 7.92
C ALA A 183 -2.87 2.13 9.05
N GLY A 184 -3.23 3.40 8.84
CA GLY A 184 -3.01 4.51 9.74
C GLY A 184 -4.10 4.74 10.78
N SER A 185 -5.36 4.46 10.42
CA SER A 185 -6.55 4.52 11.28
C SER A 185 -6.51 3.49 12.40
#